data_AF-A0A9P0D064-F1
#
_entry.id   AF-A0A9P0D064-F1
#
_cell.length_a   1.000
_cell.length_b   1.000
_cell.length_c   1.000
_cell.angle_alpha   90.00
_cell.angle_beta   90.00
_cell.angle_gamma   90.00
#
_symmetry.space_group_name_H-M   'P 1'
#
loop_
_entity.id
_entity.type
_entity.pdbx_description
1 polymer ?
#
loop_
_entity_poly.entity_id
_entity_poly.type
_entity_poly.pdbx_seq_one_letter_code
_entity_poly.pdbx_strand_id
1 'polypeptide(L)'
;MEVYKTSVSEGEEEAMEEDSIWKSFEAKVVKNTSTVAASIIEMKQYAEENNIKRKDDPLKWWKIREAVYPNLSKLAKKYLGVTATSVPSERVFSKAGQVVSVRRSRLKPKNVEKVVYLNGNAHSF
;
A
#
# COMPACT_ATOMS: atom_id res chain seq x y z
N MET A 1 47.13 -53.64 45.03
CA MET A 1 45.98 -52.76 44.79
C MET A 1 46.53 -51.57 44.02
N GLU A 2 46.59 -51.69 42.71
CA GLU A 2 47.02 -50.65 41.76
C GLU A 2 46.42 -51.05 40.41
N VAL A 3 45.49 -50.24 39.91
CA VAL A 3 44.92 -50.35 38.56
C VAL A 3 44.90 -48.96 37.94
N TYR A 4 45.20 -48.97 36.65
CA TYR A 4 45.72 -47.90 35.83
C TYR A 4 44.71 -46.79 35.48
N LYS A 5 45.26 -45.60 35.19
CA LYS A 5 44.61 -44.44 34.57
C LYS A 5 43.76 -44.82 33.34
N THR A 6 42.61 -44.15 33.17
CA THR A 6 42.18 -43.62 31.87
C THR A 6 41.48 -42.29 32.07
N SER A 7 42.14 -41.24 31.61
CA SER A 7 41.62 -39.92 31.30
C SER A 7 40.54 -40.00 30.22
N VAL A 8 39.31 -39.61 30.54
CA VAL A 8 38.34 -39.20 29.52
C VAL A 8 38.38 -37.69 29.47
N SER A 9 38.85 -37.20 28.33
CA SER A 9 38.91 -35.80 27.92
C SER A 9 37.50 -35.21 27.83
N GLU A 10 37.16 -34.33 28.77
CA GLU A 10 36.18 -33.27 28.51
C GLU A 10 36.85 -32.24 27.62
N GLY A 11 36.49 -32.26 26.35
CA GLY A 11 37.00 -31.33 25.36
C GLY A 11 36.77 -31.89 23.98
N GLU A 12 35.58 -31.63 23.43
CA GLU A 12 35.30 -31.36 22.01
C GLU A 12 33.79 -31.40 21.77
N GLU A 13 33.09 -30.34 22.16
CA GLU A 13 31.89 -29.87 21.44
C GLU A 13 31.97 -28.33 21.32
N GLU A 14 33.10 -27.85 20.81
CA GLU A 14 33.18 -26.48 20.30
C GLU A 14 32.57 -26.42 18.90
N ALA A 15 31.50 -25.63 18.80
CA ALA A 15 31.09 -24.83 17.64
C ALA A 15 30.90 -25.55 16.29
N MET A 16 29.68 -26.03 16.05
CA MET A 16 29.07 -25.97 14.70
C MET A 16 27.59 -25.55 14.81
N GLU A 17 27.37 -24.33 15.29
CA GLU A 17 26.05 -23.67 15.25
C GLU A 17 26.07 -22.42 14.34
N GLU A 18 26.90 -22.45 13.30
CA GLU A 18 26.96 -21.41 12.28
C GLU A 18 26.24 -21.91 11.02
N ASP A 19 25.26 -21.12 10.57
CA ASP A 19 24.34 -21.39 9.45
C ASP A 19 23.26 -22.46 9.65
N SER A 20 22.59 -22.40 10.80
CA SER A 20 21.25 -22.99 10.91
C SER A 20 20.30 -22.29 9.92
N ILE A 21 19.98 -22.98 8.83
CA ILE A 21 18.99 -22.61 7.80
C ILE A 21 17.70 -22.06 8.43
N TRP A 22 17.36 -22.59 9.61
CA TRP A 22 16.22 -22.18 10.42
C TRP A 22 16.29 -20.74 10.92
N LYS A 23 17.47 -20.15 11.18
CA LYS A 23 17.58 -18.71 11.52
C LYS A 23 17.04 -17.83 10.40
N SER A 24 17.35 -18.16 9.15
CA SER A 24 16.84 -17.40 8.00
C SER A 24 15.33 -17.60 7.81
N PHE A 25 14.85 -18.81 8.08
CA PHE A 25 13.43 -19.15 7.99
C PHE A 25 12.63 -18.44 9.09
N GLU A 26 13.05 -18.53 10.36
CA GLU A 26 12.43 -17.86 11.50
C GLU A 26 12.45 -16.34 11.33
N ALA A 27 13.58 -15.75 10.90
CA ALA A 27 13.66 -14.32 10.63
C ALA A 27 12.68 -13.88 9.54
N LYS A 28 12.40 -14.74 8.56
CA LYS A 28 11.46 -14.46 7.45
C LYS A 28 10.01 -14.72 7.87
N VAL A 29 9.75 -15.75 8.67
CA VAL A 29 8.44 -16.07 9.24
C VAL A 29 8.03 -14.98 10.22
N VAL A 30 8.88 -14.55 11.14
CA VAL A 30 8.57 -13.47 12.12
C VAL A 30 8.24 -12.14 11.43
N LYS A 31 8.95 -11.80 10.34
CA LYS A 31 8.64 -10.61 9.54
C LYS A 31 7.32 -10.72 8.78
N ASN A 32 6.92 -11.92 8.35
CA ASN A 32 5.68 -12.15 7.60
C ASN A 32 4.46 -12.40 8.51
N THR A 33 4.65 -12.98 9.69
CA THR A 33 3.58 -13.24 10.65
C THR A 33 3.20 -11.98 11.42
N SER A 34 4.16 -11.10 11.74
CA SER A 34 3.83 -9.82 12.39
C SER A 34 2.99 -8.92 11.49
N THR A 35 3.23 -8.95 10.16
CA THR A 35 2.46 -8.16 9.19
C THR A 35 1.06 -8.74 8.97
N VAL A 36 0.91 -10.06 8.84
CA VAL A 36 -0.40 -10.69 8.64
C VAL A 36 -1.26 -10.59 9.91
N ALA A 37 -0.70 -10.89 11.08
CA ALA A 37 -1.43 -10.76 12.35
C ALA A 37 -1.84 -9.30 12.61
N ALA A 38 -0.94 -8.33 12.41
CA ALA A 38 -1.27 -6.92 12.54
C ALA A 38 -2.36 -6.48 11.56
N SER A 39 -2.31 -6.95 10.30
CA SER A 39 -3.33 -6.64 9.29
C SER A 39 -4.70 -7.23 9.64
N ILE A 40 -4.74 -8.45 10.18
CA ILE A 40 -5.98 -9.10 10.64
C ILE A 40 -6.58 -8.34 11.82
N ILE A 41 -5.74 -7.91 12.78
CA ILE A 41 -6.18 -7.11 13.93
C ILE A 41 -6.75 -5.77 13.46
N GLU A 42 -6.04 -5.08 12.56
CA GLU A 42 -6.46 -3.82 11.96
C GLU A 42 -7.84 -3.95 11.28
N MET A 43 -8.04 -5.03 10.53
CA MET A 43 -9.30 -5.32 9.84
C MET A 43 -10.45 -5.62 10.81
N LYS A 44 -10.20 -6.39 11.88
CA LYS A 44 -11.19 -6.66 12.93
C LYS A 44 -11.59 -5.38 13.66
N GLN A 45 -10.61 -4.57 14.04
CA GLN A 45 -10.86 -3.30 14.73
C GLN A 45 -11.68 -2.32 13.88
N TYR A 46 -11.44 -2.28 12.56
CA TYR A 46 -12.27 -1.49 11.64
C TYR A 46 -13.71 -2.04 11.54
N ALA A 47 -13.89 -3.37 11.54
CA ALA A 47 -15.22 -3.98 11.44
C ALA A 47 -16.11 -3.73 12.67
N GLU A 48 -15.50 -3.53 13.84
CA GLU A 48 -16.18 -3.19 15.09
C GLU A 48 -16.48 -1.69 15.22
N GLU A 49 -15.87 -0.85 14.38
CA GLU A 49 -16.01 0.59 14.49
C GLU A 49 -17.34 1.09 13.91
N ASN A 50 -17.89 2.15 14.50
CA ASN A 50 -19.14 2.73 14.04
C ASN A 50 -18.98 3.36 12.64
N ASN A 51 -19.99 3.15 11.81
CA ASN A 51 -20.07 3.78 10.49
C ASN A 51 -20.08 5.30 10.59
N ILE A 52 -19.40 5.96 9.65
CA ILE A 52 -19.48 7.42 9.49
C ILE A 52 -20.90 7.86 9.13
N LYS A 53 -21.25 9.10 9.47
CA LYS A 53 -22.54 9.65 9.06
C LYS A 53 -22.57 9.77 7.54
N ARG A 54 -23.74 9.56 6.93
CA ARG A 54 -23.92 9.59 5.46
C ARG A 54 -23.50 10.89 4.77
N LYS A 55 -23.42 11.99 5.53
CA LYS A 55 -23.04 13.32 5.01
C LYS A 55 -21.55 13.62 5.18
N ASP A 56 -20.81 12.76 5.89
CA ASP A 56 -19.38 12.97 6.14
C ASP A 56 -18.54 12.42 4.99
N ASP A 57 -17.37 13.01 4.79
CA ASP A 57 -16.44 12.63 3.72
C ASP A 57 -15.59 11.43 4.14
N PRO A 58 -15.72 10.27 3.47
CA PRO A 58 -14.96 9.07 3.81
C PRO A 58 -13.45 9.25 3.61
N LEU A 59 -13.00 10.05 2.63
CA LEU A 59 -11.57 10.28 2.40
C LEU A 59 -10.95 11.10 3.54
N LYS A 60 -11.69 12.07 4.11
CA LYS A 60 -11.24 12.82 5.29
C LYS A 60 -11.18 11.94 6.52
N TRP A 61 -12.15 11.05 6.69
CA TRP A 61 -12.16 10.10 7.80
C TRP A 61 -10.93 9.18 7.77
N TRP A 62 -10.61 8.61 6.61
CA TRP A 62 -9.42 7.78 6.42
C TRP A 62 -8.11 8.56 6.63
N LYS A 63 -8.09 9.86 6.31
CA LYS A 63 -6.92 10.73 6.55
C LYS A 63 -6.68 10.94 8.06
N ILE A 64 -7.73 11.13 8.84
CA ILE A 64 -7.62 11.32 10.30
C ILE A 64 -7.13 10.04 10.97
N ARG A 65 -7.54 8.87 10.45
CA ARG A 65 -7.26 7.56 11.04
C ARG A 65 -6.10 6.82 10.39
N GLU A 66 -5.29 7.51 9.59
CA GLU A 66 -4.14 6.92 8.91
C GLU A 66 -3.11 6.33 9.89
N ALA A 67 -2.95 6.94 11.07
CA ALA A 67 -2.07 6.43 12.11
C ALA A 67 -2.61 5.16 12.81
N VAL A 68 -3.94 5.03 12.89
CA VAL A 68 -4.61 3.88 13.51
C VAL A 68 -4.72 2.71 12.54
N TYR A 69 -4.93 3.03 11.26
CA TYR A 69 -5.15 2.07 10.18
C TYR A 69 -4.13 2.29 9.04
N PRO A 70 -2.85 1.99 9.23
CA PRO A 70 -1.80 2.30 8.27
C PRO A 70 -1.88 1.47 6.97
N ASN A 71 -2.44 0.25 7.00
CA ASN A 71 -2.57 -0.59 5.81
C ASN A 71 -3.93 -0.38 5.14
N LEU A 72 -5.01 -0.32 5.92
CA LEU A 72 -6.35 -0.07 5.39
C LEU A 72 -6.49 1.34 4.82
N SER A 73 -5.88 2.36 5.41
CA SER A 73 -5.95 3.73 4.85
C SER A 73 -5.30 3.84 3.47
N LYS A 74 -4.22 3.11 3.20
CA LYS A 74 -3.59 3.03 1.87
C LYS A 74 -4.53 2.40 0.84
N LEU A 75 -5.19 1.30 1.21
CA LEU A 75 -6.19 0.65 0.37
C LEU A 75 -7.40 1.57 0.13
N ALA A 76 -7.92 2.18 1.20
CA ALA A 76 -9.06 3.08 1.13
C ALA A 76 -8.79 4.28 0.22
N LYS A 77 -7.62 4.92 0.30
CA LYS A 77 -7.21 5.98 -0.63
C LYS A 77 -7.23 5.52 -2.09
N LYS A 78 -6.76 4.30 -2.35
CA LYS A 78 -6.73 3.72 -3.71
C LYS A 78 -8.13 3.43 -4.25
N TYR A 79 -9.02 2.85 -3.43
CA TYR A 79 -10.33 2.41 -3.90
C TYR A 79 -11.40 3.51 -3.84
N LEU A 80 -11.37 4.38 -2.84
CA LEU A 80 -12.32 5.50 -2.72
C LEU A 80 -11.93 6.69 -3.60
N GLY A 81 -10.65 6.81 -3.96
CA GLY A 81 -10.18 7.84 -4.89
C GLY A 81 -10.54 7.55 -6.35
N VAL A 82 -10.90 6.30 -6.67
CA VAL A 82 -11.33 5.93 -8.02
C VAL A 82 -12.79 6.34 -8.18
N THR A 83 -13.05 7.19 -9.17
CA THR A 83 -14.42 7.54 -9.55
C THR A 83 -15.10 6.30 -10.12
N ALA A 84 -16.25 5.92 -9.56
CA ALA A 84 -17.01 4.75 -10.00
C ALA A 84 -17.57 4.85 -11.44
N THR A 85 -17.42 6.00 -12.10
CA THR A 85 -18.01 6.29 -13.42
C THR A 85 -16.99 6.90 -14.38
N SER A 86 -17.19 6.70 -15.67
CA SER A 86 -16.46 7.36 -16.76
C SER A 86 -16.83 8.83 -16.96
N VAL A 87 -17.84 9.33 -16.24
CA VAL A 87 -18.38 10.70 -16.37
C VAL A 87 -17.31 11.80 -16.25
N PRO A 88 -16.30 11.71 -15.35
CA PRO A 88 -15.24 12.71 -15.30
C PRO A 88 -14.38 12.71 -16.57
N SER A 89 -14.04 11.53 -17.10
CA SER A 89 -13.31 11.42 -18.37
C SER A 89 -14.15 11.93 -19.55
N GLU A 90 -15.45 11.60 -19.61
CA GLU A 90 -16.36 12.09 -20.66
C GLU A 90 -16.53 13.60 -20.61
N ARG A 91 -16.58 14.21 -19.42
CA ARG A 91 -16.62 15.67 -19.26
C ARG A 91 -15.34 16.33 -19.79
N VAL A 92 -14.18 15.74 -19.49
CA VAL A 92 -12.89 16.21 -20.02
C VAL A 92 -12.84 16.07 -21.55
N PHE A 93 -13.27 14.92 -22.09
CA PHE A 93 -13.30 14.67 -23.54
C PHE A 93 -14.32 15.54 -24.28
N SER A 94 -15.48 15.80 -23.69
CA SER A 94 -16.50 16.69 -24.26
C SER A 94 -16.00 18.13 -24.32
N LYS A 95 -15.40 18.63 -23.22
CA LYS A 95 -14.80 19.98 -23.18
C LYS A 95 -13.58 20.08 -24.12
N ALA A 96 -12.77 19.03 -24.20
CA ALA A 96 -11.68 18.92 -25.16
C ALA A 96 -12.19 18.93 -26.60
N GLY A 97 -13.23 18.17 -26.91
CA GLY A 97 -13.89 18.11 -28.22
C GLY A 97 -14.40 19.47 -28.65
N GLN A 98 -15.02 20.23 -27.75
CA GLN A 98 -15.45 21.61 -27.99
C GLN A 98 -14.27 22.56 -28.24
N VAL A 99 -13.19 22.48 -27.45
CA VAL A 99 -11.99 23.31 -27.66
C VAL A 99 -11.30 23.00 -28.99
N VAL A 100 -11.23 21.73 -29.39
CA VAL A 100 -10.62 21.30 -30.65
C VAL A 100 -11.50 21.68 -31.84
N SER A 101 -12.81 21.43 -31.75
CA SER A 101 -13.78 21.68 -32.82
C SER A 101 -14.00 23.18 -33.09
N VAL A 102 -14.11 24.00 -32.05
CA VAL A 102 -14.46 25.43 -32.18
C VAL A 102 -13.23 26.30 -32.50
N ARG A 103 -12.03 25.97 -32.00
CA ARG A 103 -10.86 26.85 -32.13
C ARG A 103 -9.87 26.49 -33.25
N ARG A 104 -9.67 25.22 -33.64
CA ARG A 104 -8.67 24.88 -34.68
C ARG A 104 -8.90 23.51 -35.36
N SER A 105 -9.38 23.51 -36.60
CA SER A 105 -9.40 22.35 -37.50
C SER A 105 -8.00 21.85 -37.94
N ARG A 106 -6.90 22.44 -37.46
CA ARG A 106 -5.51 22.16 -37.90
C ARG A 106 -4.51 21.83 -36.77
N LEU A 107 -4.97 21.52 -35.55
CA LEU A 107 -4.07 21.13 -34.46
C LEU A 107 -3.59 19.68 -34.61
N LYS A 108 -2.27 19.47 -34.49
CA LYS A 108 -1.69 18.12 -34.40
C LYS A 108 -2.11 17.46 -33.07
N PRO A 109 -2.34 16.13 -33.03
CA PRO A 109 -2.79 15.42 -31.83
C PRO A 109 -1.95 15.70 -30.57
N LYS A 110 -0.62 15.76 -30.71
CA LYS A 110 0.33 16.06 -29.62
C LYS A 110 0.08 17.43 -28.95
N ASN A 111 -0.44 18.40 -29.68
CA ASN A 111 -0.74 19.73 -29.12
C ASN A 111 -2.11 19.76 -28.44
N VAL A 112 -3.05 18.93 -28.89
CA VAL A 112 -4.37 18.79 -28.26
C VAL A 112 -4.21 18.20 -26.86
N GLU A 113 -3.42 17.14 -26.71
CA GLU A 113 -3.14 16.51 -25.42
C GLU A 113 -2.60 17.51 -24.39
N LYS A 114 -1.60 18.32 -24.78
CA LYS A 114 -1.03 19.37 -23.92
C LYS A 114 -2.07 20.40 -23.49
N VAL A 115 -2.92 20.84 -24.41
CA VAL A 115 -3.97 21.83 -24.11
C VAL A 115 -5.03 21.25 -23.17
N VAL A 116 -5.44 20.00 -23.38
CA VAL A 116 -6.41 19.30 -22.51
C VAL A 116 -5.82 19.10 -21.11
N TYR A 117 -4.56 18.70 -21.03
CA TYR A 117 -3.85 18.54 -19.76
C TYR A 117 -3.74 19.86 -18.99
N LEU A 118 -3.30 20.93 -19.66
CA LEU A 118 -3.20 22.26 -19.04
C LEU A 118 -4.56 22.79 -18.59
N ASN A 119 -5.59 22.66 -19.43
CA ASN A 119 -6.96 23.10 -19.13
C ASN A 119 -7.60 22.29 -17.98
N GLY A 120 -7.33 20.98 -17.93
CA GLY A 120 -7.82 20.10 -16.86
C GLY A 120 -7.19 20.43 -15.50
N ASN A 121 -5.90 20.79 -15.48
CA ASN A 121 -5.19 21.13 -14.25
C ASN A 121 -5.33 22.60 -13.82
N ALA A 122 -5.63 23.52 -14.74
CA ALA A 122 -5.80 24.95 -14.42
C ALA A 122 -7.03 25.26 -13.54
N HIS A 123 -8.02 24.35 -13.48
CA HIS A 123 -9.18 24.48 -12.59
C HIS A 123 -8.96 23.86 -11.19
N SER A 124 -7.81 23.23 -10.96
CA SER A 124 -7.51 22.43 -9.76
C SER A 124 -6.60 23.16 -8.75
N PHE A 125 -6.35 24.46 -8.94
CA PHE A 125 -5.58 25.34 -8.06
C PHE A 125 -6.41 26.55 -7.63
#